data_AF-A0A7D5ZBG1-F1
#
_entry.id   AF-A0A7D5ZBG1-F1
#
_cell.length_a   1.000
_cell.length_b   1.000
_cell.length_c   1.000
_cell.angle_alpha   90.00
_cell.angle_beta   90.00
_cell.angle_gamma   90.00
#
_symmetry.space_group_name_H-M   'P 1'
#
loop_
_entity.id
_entity.type
_entity.pdbx_description
1 polymer ?
#
loop_
_entity_poly.entity_id
_entity_poly.type
_entity_poly.pdbx_seq_one_letter_code
_entity_poly.pdbx_strand_id
1 'polypeptide(L)'
;MANVTNGTPRQAWEMQEWIKPRGAGYYFDGAVMIPPQLVGTEHAFFLYSGEAEESFTKNAAHVVSSLGFAQYTAANLNPAAAALPHHNKQWFILDLMPT
;
A
#
# COMPACT_ATOMS: atom_id res chain seq x y z
N MET A 1 2.05 -4.23 -10.81
CA MET A 1 2.34 -4.97 -9.57
C MET A 1 1.87 -4.12 -8.41
N ALA A 2 1.03 -4.67 -7.53
CA ALA A 2 0.66 -4.04 -6.26
C ALA A 2 1.24 -4.92 -5.15
N ASN A 3 2.19 -4.38 -4.38
CA ASN A 3 2.81 -5.08 -3.27
C ASN A 3 1.97 -4.88 -2.01
N VAL A 4 1.73 -5.96 -1.26
CA VAL A 4 0.96 -5.95 0.00
C VAL A 4 1.80 -6.44 1.18
N THR A 5 3.11 -6.41 1.05
CA THR A 5 4.02 -6.70 2.17
C THR A 5 4.44 -5.41 2.83
N ASN A 6 4.39 -5.38 4.15
CA ASN A 6 5.01 -4.29 4.91
C ASN A 6 6.54 -4.35 4.77
N GLY A 7 7.15 -3.19 4.56
CA GLY A 7 8.60 -3.07 4.40
C GLY A 7 9.08 -1.64 4.64
N THR A 8 10.39 -1.44 4.54
CA THR A 8 11.02 -0.11 4.61
C THR A 8 10.96 0.60 3.26
N PRO A 9 11.07 1.94 3.21
CA PRO A 9 11.12 2.66 1.94
C PRO A 9 12.21 2.14 1.01
N ARG A 10 13.39 1.83 1.54
CA ARG A 10 14.49 1.23 0.77
C ARG A 10 14.07 -0.07 0.06
N GLN A 11 13.37 -0.97 0.75
CA GLN A 11 12.90 -2.23 0.16
C GLN A 11 11.85 -1.99 -0.94
N ALA A 12 11.00 -0.97 -0.79
CA ALA A 12 10.05 -0.59 -1.83
C ALA A 12 10.76 -0.13 -3.11
N TRP A 13 11.82 0.68 -2.98
CA TRP A 13 12.65 1.11 -4.11
C TRP A 13 13.36 -0.08 -4.78
N GLU A 14 14.02 -0.93 -3.99
CA GLU A 14 14.71 -2.13 -4.48
C GLU A 14 13.75 -3.07 -5.23
N MET A 15 12.52 -3.23 -4.72
CA MET A 15 11.48 -4.03 -5.38
C MET A 15 11.00 -3.40 -6.69
N GLN A 16 10.79 -2.08 -6.74
CA GLN A 16 10.42 -1.38 -7.97
C GLN A 16 11.50 -1.59 -9.06
N GLU A 17 12.76 -1.39 -8.71
CA GLU A 17 13.90 -1.58 -9.62
C GLU A 17 14.03 -3.03 -10.08
N TRP A 18 13.69 -3.98 -9.21
CA TRP A 18 13.71 -5.39 -9.56
C TRP A 18 12.55 -5.79 -10.48
N ILE A 19 11.34 -5.30 -10.26
CA ILE A 19 10.15 -5.81 -10.98
C ILE A 19 9.92 -5.11 -12.33
N LYS A 20 10.22 -3.80 -12.46
CA LYS A 20 9.96 -3.06 -13.70
C LYS A 20 10.67 -3.66 -14.93
N PRO A 21 11.97 -4.01 -14.88
CA PRO A 21 12.66 -4.65 -16.00
C PRO A 21 12.11 -6.03 -16.37
N ARG A 22 11.31 -6.65 -15.50
CA ARG A 22 10.71 -7.98 -15.68
C ARG A 22 9.29 -7.91 -16.24
N GLY A 23 8.87 -6.74 -16.73
CA GLY A 23 7.60 -6.55 -17.44
C GLY A 23 6.48 -5.94 -16.61
N ALA A 24 6.73 -5.54 -15.36
CA ALA A 24 5.74 -4.76 -14.60
C ALA A 24 5.70 -3.31 -15.13
N GLY A 25 4.61 -2.95 -15.82
CA GLY A 25 4.40 -1.58 -16.30
C GLY A 25 4.24 -0.54 -15.19
N TYR A 26 3.71 -0.95 -14.03
CA TYR A 26 3.50 -0.11 -12.85
C TYR A 26 3.87 -0.86 -11.57
N TYR A 27 4.42 -0.15 -10.58
CA TYR A 27 4.66 -0.67 -9.25
C TYR A 27 4.03 0.23 -8.18
N PHE A 28 3.12 -0.34 -7.39
CA PHE A 28 2.53 0.30 -6.22
C PHE A 28 2.99 -0.46 -4.98
N ASP A 29 3.59 0.26 -4.03
CA ASP A 29 3.96 -0.32 -2.74
C ASP A 29 2.82 -0.09 -1.75
N GLY A 30 2.54 -1.10 -0.93
CA GLY A 30 1.39 -1.08 -0.04
C GLY A 30 1.73 -1.45 1.39
N ALA A 31 0.97 -0.89 2.33
CA ALA A 31 1.05 -1.20 3.74
C ALA A 31 -0.27 -1.79 4.24
N VAL A 32 -0.17 -2.94 4.89
CA VAL A 32 -1.26 -3.65 5.55
C VAL A 32 -1.38 -3.14 6.97
N MET A 33 -2.52 -2.54 7.26
CA MET A 33 -2.80 -1.89 8.54
C MET A 33 -3.71 -2.73 9.45
N ILE A 34 -3.95 -3.98 9.09
CA ILE A 34 -4.92 -4.84 9.78
C ILE A 34 -4.34 -6.22 10.08
N PRO A 35 -4.87 -6.94 11.09
CA PRO A 35 -4.57 -8.36 11.28
C PRO A 35 -5.08 -9.20 10.10
N PRO A 36 -4.42 -10.33 9.76
CA PRO A 36 -4.81 -11.17 8.62
C PRO A 36 -6.28 -11.63 8.62
N GLN A 37 -6.89 -11.78 9.81
CA GLN A 37 -8.27 -12.24 9.98
C GLN A 37 -9.31 -11.25 9.43
N LEU A 38 -8.93 -9.97 9.27
CA LEU A 38 -9.84 -8.95 8.76
C LEU A 38 -9.76 -8.80 7.24
N VAL A 39 -8.79 -9.40 6.56
CA VAL A 39 -8.62 -9.29 5.10
C VAL A 39 -9.89 -9.77 4.39
N GLY A 40 -10.35 -9.01 3.38
CA GLY A 40 -11.55 -9.30 2.60
C GLY A 40 -12.86 -8.85 3.27
N THR A 41 -12.79 -8.22 4.44
CA THR A 41 -13.94 -7.61 5.12
C THR A 41 -13.98 -6.10 4.88
N GLU A 42 -15.12 -5.48 5.18
CA GLU A 42 -15.26 -4.00 5.14
C GLU A 42 -14.34 -3.26 6.12
N HIS A 43 -13.80 -3.97 7.12
CA HIS A 43 -12.87 -3.41 8.11
C HIS A 43 -11.41 -3.49 7.67
N ALA A 44 -11.10 -4.12 6.53
CA ALA A 44 -9.74 -4.19 6.03
C ALA A 44 -9.31 -2.86 5.42
N PHE A 45 -8.12 -2.39 5.79
CA PHE A 45 -7.58 -1.11 5.36
C PHE A 45 -6.13 -1.26 4.89
N PHE A 46 -5.85 -0.71 3.71
CA PHE A 46 -4.55 -0.75 3.05
C PHE A 46 -4.17 0.63 2.53
N LEU A 47 -2.91 1.01 2.73
CA LEU A 47 -2.33 2.18 2.09
C LEU A 47 -1.57 1.75 0.85
N TYR A 48 -1.61 2.56 -0.20
CA TYR A 48 -0.81 2.40 -1.41
C TYR A 48 -0.12 3.70 -1.79
N SER A 49 1.08 3.59 -2.35
CA SER A 49 1.84 4.72 -2.88
C SER A 49 2.71 4.29 -4.07
N GLY A 50 3.24 5.27 -4.81
CA GLY A 50 4.02 5.06 -6.03
C GLY A 50 3.24 5.33 -7.32
N GLU A 51 3.98 5.65 -8.40
CA GLU A 51 3.44 6.11 -9.70
C GLU A 51 2.44 7.27 -9.59
N ALA A 52 1.73 7.65 -10.66
CA ALA A 52 0.65 8.63 -10.55
C ALA A 52 -0.63 7.99 -9.98
N GLU A 53 -1.43 8.77 -9.24
CA GLU A 53 -2.73 8.32 -8.70
C GLU A 53 -3.66 7.77 -9.79
N GLU A 54 -3.69 8.43 -10.95
CA GLU A 54 -4.45 7.97 -12.10
C GLU A 54 -4.03 6.55 -12.54
N SER A 55 -2.73 6.24 -12.46
CA SER A 55 -2.22 4.90 -12.77
C SER A 55 -2.70 3.88 -11.74
N PHE A 56 -2.77 4.25 -10.45
CA PHE A 56 -3.32 3.38 -9.41
C PHE A 56 -4.81 3.09 -9.66
N THR A 57 -5.60 4.15 -9.83
CA THR A 57 -7.05 4.07 -10.07
C THR A 57 -7.36 3.21 -11.30
N LYS A 58 -6.63 3.42 -12.40
CA LYS A 58 -6.87 2.70 -13.66
C LYS A 58 -6.42 1.25 -13.63
N ASN A 59 -5.30 0.95 -12.98
CA ASN A 59 -4.62 -0.34 -13.18
C ASN A 59 -4.65 -1.27 -11.95
N ALA A 60 -4.83 -0.75 -10.74
CA ALA A 60 -4.67 -1.52 -9.50
C ALA A 60 -5.88 -1.45 -8.56
N ALA A 61 -6.56 -0.31 -8.45
CA ALA A 61 -7.60 -0.06 -7.45
C ALA A 61 -8.70 -1.13 -7.43
N HIS A 62 -9.18 -1.56 -8.62
CA HIS A 62 -10.23 -2.58 -8.73
C HIS A 62 -9.81 -3.98 -8.25
N VAL A 63 -8.52 -4.30 -8.27
CA VAL A 63 -8.00 -5.59 -7.78
C VAL A 63 -7.85 -5.54 -6.27
N VAL A 64 -7.19 -4.49 -5.78
CA VAL A 64 -6.87 -4.37 -4.35
C VAL A 64 -8.09 -4.07 -3.48
N SER A 65 -9.16 -3.51 -4.06
CA SER A 65 -10.43 -3.29 -3.36
C SER A 65 -11.11 -4.59 -2.91
N SER A 66 -10.79 -5.74 -3.53
CA SER A 66 -11.28 -7.05 -3.08
C SER A 66 -10.69 -7.47 -1.73
N LEU A 67 -9.56 -6.87 -1.33
CA LEU A 67 -8.90 -7.14 -0.05
C LEU A 67 -9.46 -6.27 1.07
N GLY A 68 -10.04 -5.11 0.75
CA GLY A 68 -10.49 -4.10 1.71
C GLY A 68 -10.51 -2.70 1.12
N PHE A 69 -10.71 -1.70 1.98
CA PHE A 69 -10.56 -0.30 1.62
C PHE A 69 -9.10 0.00 1.25
N ALA A 70 -8.90 0.53 0.04
CA ALA A 70 -7.59 0.86 -0.49
C ALA A 70 -7.45 2.37 -0.63
N GLN A 71 -6.55 2.96 0.15
CA GLN A 71 -6.27 4.39 0.11
C GLN A 71 -4.94 4.64 -0.63
N TYR A 72 -5.01 5.40 -1.72
CA TYR A 72 -3.81 5.92 -2.35
C TYR A 72 -3.33 7.18 -1.61
N THR A 73 -2.02 7.29 -1.41
CA THR A 73 -1.43 8.32 -0.53
C THR A 73 -0.55 9.32 -1.27
N ALA A 74 0.31 8.85 -2.20
CA ALA A 74 1.25 9.73 -2.89
C ALA A 74 1.94 9.07 -4.09
N ALA A 75 2.43 9.92 -5.00
CA ALA A 75 3.19 9.52 -6.19
C ALA A 75 4.67 9.17 -5.93
N ASN A 76 4.99 8.78 -4.70
CA ASN A 76 6.31 8.37 -4.27
C ASN A 76 6.21 7.11 -3.39
N LEU A 77 7.28 6.33 -3.30
CA LEU A 77 7.25 5.07 -2.56
C LEU A 77 7.36 5.23 -1.04
N ASN A 78 7.71 6.42 -0.55
CA ASN A 78 8.03 6.62 0.86
C ASN A 78 6.81 6.50 1.80
N PRO A 79 5.62 7.05 1.52
CA PRO A 79 4.54 7.13 2.50
C PRO A 79 3.96 5.79 2.91
N ALA A 80 3.70 4.86 1.98
CA ALA A 80 3.22 3.52 2.35
C ALA A 80 4.28 2.77 3.17
N ALA A 81 5.53 2.79 2.71
CA ALA A 81 6.62 2.11 3.40
C ALA A 81 7.05 2.77 4.74
N ALA A 82 6.70 4.04 4.95
CA ALA A 82 6.94 4.78 6.18
C ALA A 82 5.73 4.79 7.13
N ALA A 83 4.58 4.23 6.74
CA ALA A 83 3.38 4.14 7.55
C ALA A 83 3.55 3.31 8.85
N LEU A 84 4.73 2.73 9.05
CA LEU A 84 5.09 2.02 10.27
C LEU A 84 6.14 2.81 11.06
N PRO A 85 5.77 3.52 12.13
CA PRO A 85 6.70 3.84 13.18
C PRO A 85 7.05 2.56 13.95
N HIS A 86 8.26 2.48 14.47
CA HIS A 86 8.84 1.33 15.21
C HIS A 86 8.02 0.83 16.43
N HIS A 87 6.85 1.40 16.74
CA HIS A 87 6.05 1.02 17.90
C HIS A 87 4.55 1.06 17.62
N ASN A 88 3.94 -0.12 17.69
CA ASN A 88 2.51 -0.42 17.89
C ASN A 88 1.53 0.03 16.78
N LYS A 89 1.10 -0.95 15.97
CA LYS A 89 0.18 -0.85 14.82
C LYS A 89 -1.20 -0.24 15.14
N GLN A 90 -1.57 -0.19 16.41
CA GLN A 90 -2.92 0.16 16.87
C GLN A 90 -3.18 1.68 16.89
N TRP A 91 -2.14 2.51 16.99
CA TRP A 91 -2.29 3.97 17.11
C TRP A 91 -2.39 4.68 15.75
N PHE A 92 -1.61 4.24 14.74
CA PHE A 92 -1.60 4.86 13.42
C PHE A 92 -2.91 4.66 12.63
N ILE A 93 -3.64 3.57 12.89
CA ILE A 93 -4.96 3.33 12.29
C ILE A 93 -5.98 4.38 12.76
N LEU A 94 -5.91 4.78 14.04
CA LEU A 94 -6.84 5.74 14.62
C LEU A 94 -6.64 7.16 14.04
N ASP A 95 -5.42 7.50 13.63
CA ASP A 95 -5.11 8.79 13.02
C ASP A 95 -5.55 8.90 11.54
N LEU A 96 -5.85 7.77 10.90
CA LEU A 96 -6.25 7.71 9.48
C LEU A 96 -7.74 7.44 9.27
N MET A 97 -8.50 7.19 10.33
CA MET A 97 -9.96 7.09 10.24
C MET A 97 -10.58 8.49 10.19
N PRO A 98 -11.44 8.81 9.19
CA PRO A 98 -12.18 10.06 9.21
C PRO A 98 -13.11 10.11 10.44
N THR A 99 -13.12 11.25 11.13
CA THR A 99 -14.02 11.54 12.27
C THR A 99 -15.48 11.57 11.87
#